data_AF-A0A2M7G5W5-F1
#
_entry.id   AF-A0A2M7G5W5-F1
#
_cell.length_a   1.000
_cell.length_b   1.000
_cell.length_c   1.000
_cell.angle_alpha   90.00
_cell.angle_beta   90.00
_cell.angle_gamma   90.00
#
_symmetry.space_group_name_H-M   'P 1'
#
loop_
_entity.id
_entity.type
_entity.pdbx_description
1 polymer ?
#
loop_
_entity_poly.entity_id
_entity_poly.type
_entity_poly.pdbx_seq_one_letter_code
_entity_poly.pdbx_strand_id
1 'polypeptide(L)' 'KNGVLAGKAAGAHVVVTTNYYTEKEDVSGGDIIVTCLGDPAGEKGQMRKGKLAFDGVLHVKTLIDLFSK' A
#
# COMPACT_ATOMS: atom_id res chain seq x y z
N LYS A 1 14.91 -7.06 9.34
CA LYS A 1 14.56 -7.18 7.91
C LYS A 1 13.03 -7.30 7.84
N ASN A 2 12.36 -6.29 7.30
CA ASN A 2 10.90 -6.12 7.40
C ASN A 2 10.15 -6.87 6.29
N GLY A 3 8.81 -6.87 6.37
CA GLY A 3 7.93 -7.55 5.41
C GLY A 3 8.08 -7.06 3.97
N VAL A 4 8.48 -5.79 3.77
CA VAL A 4 8.74 -5.23 2.44
C VAL A 4 9.88 -5.95 1.76
N LEU A 5 11.03 -6.09 2.43
CA LEU A 5 12.19 -6.79 1.88
C LEU A 5 11.88 -8.25 1.56
N ALA A 6 11.12 -8.93 2.43
CA ALA A 6 10.72 -10.32 2.21
C ALA A 6 9.80 -10.46 0.98
N GLY A 7 8.77 -9.61 0.86
CA GLY A 7 7.84 -9.64 -0.27
C GLY A 7 8.55 -9.35 -1.61
N LYS A 8 9.43 -8.35 -1.64
CA LYS A 8 10.21 -8.05 -2.85
C LYS A 8 11.17 -9.19 -3.21
N ALA A 9 11.83 -9.81 -2.22
CA ALA A 9 12.71 -10.96 -2.46
C ALA A 9 11.95 -12.19 -2.99
N ALA A 10 10.67 -12.33 -2.66
CA ALA A 10 9.80 -13.38 -3.20
C ALA A 10 9.22 -13.06 -4.59
N GLY A 11 9.56 -11.92 -5.19
CA GLY A 11 9.01 -11.47 -6.48
C GLY A 11 7.56 -10.99 -6.39
N ALA A 12 7.04 -10.72 -5.19
CA ALA A 12 5.68 -10.23 -5.00
C ALA A 12 5.60 -8.70 -5.17
N HIS A 13 4.41 -8.24 -5.58
CA HIS A 13 4.02 -6.85 -5.41
C HIS A 13 3.64 -6.59 -3.95
N VAL A 14 4.13 -5.49 -3.38
CA VAL A 14 3.99 -5.18 -1.95
C VAL A 14 3.21 -3.89 -1.78
N VAL A 15 2.03 -4.00 -1.17
CA VAL A 15 1.23 -2.87 -0.71
C VAL A 15 1.44 -2.74 0.80
N VAL A 16 1.82 -1.55 1.26
CA VAL A 16 2.12 -1.27 2.67
C VAL A 16 1.04 -0.36 3.26
N THR A 17 0.50 -0.76 4.40
CA THR A 17 -0.33 0.09 5.25
C THR A 17 0.51 0.59 6.43
N THR A 18 0.84 1.89 6.46
CA THR A 18 1.63 2.48 7.54
C THR A 18 0.72 3.08 8.59
N ASN A 19 0.83 2.61 9.83
CA ASN A 19 0.27 3.28 11.00
C ASN A 19 1.31 4.27 11.61
N TYR A 20 0.91 5.00 12.65
CA TYR A 20 1.78 5.97 13.34
C TYR A 20 3.12 5.39 13.84
N TYR A 21 3.17 4.08 14.12
CA TYR A 21 4.38 3.43 14.65
C TYR A 21 5.35 3.00 13.55
N THR A 22 4.84 2.75 12.34
CA THR A 22 5.62 2.22 11.20
C THR A 22 5.95 3.30 10.16
N GLU A 23 5.43 4.52 10.31
CA GLU A 23 5.76 5.65 9.42
C GLU A 23 7.24 6.05 9.44
N LYS A 24 7.94 5.72 10.53
CA LYS A 24 9.38 5.98 10.72
C LYS A 24 10.26 4.81 10.27
N GLU A 25 9.66 3.65 9.94
CA GLU A 25 10.40 2.54 9.36
C GLU A 25 10.67 2.80 7.88
N ASP A 26 11.81 2.30 7.39
CA ASP A 26 12.08 2.32 5.96
C ASP A 26 11.22 1.27 5.23
N VAL A 27 10.07 1.75 4.74
CA VAL A 27 9.14 1.01 3.88
C VAL A 27 9.18 1.51 2.44
N SER A 28 10.20 2.30 2.07
CA SER A 28 10.29 2.95 0.76
C SER A 28 10.31 1.98 -0.41
N GLY A 29 10.69 0.72 -0.18
CA GLY A 29 10.67 -0.37 -1.16
C GLY A 29 9.28 -0.91 -1.53
N GLY A 30 8.22 -0.51 -0.82
CA GLY A 30 6.84 -0.90 -1.16
C GLY A 30 6.40 -0.32 -2.50
N ASP A 31 5.58 -1.04 -3.26
CA ASP A 31 5.07 -0.59 -4.56
C ASP A 31 3.97 0.46 -4.39
N ILE A 32 3.11 0.28 -3.39
CA ILE A 32 2.11 1.26 -2.91
C ILE A 32 2.26 1.41 -1.40
N ILE A 33 2.12 2.64 -0.90
CA ILE A 33 2.11 2.95 0.53
C ILE A 33 0.90 3.83 0.82
N VAL A 34 0.04 3.36 1.73
CA VAL A 34 -1.16 4.06 2.21
C VAL A 34 -1.18 4.09 3.73
N THR A 35 -1.89 5.05 4.33
CA THR A 35 -2.03 5.11 5.80
C THR A 35 -2.97 4.02 6.35
N CYS A 36 -3.99 3.65 5.58
CA CYS A 36 -4.87 2.51 5.87
C CYS A 36 -5.56 2.06 4.57
N LEU A 37 -6.26 0.93 4.63
CA LEU A 37 -7.05 0.43 3.49
C LEU A 37 -8.29 1.30 3.22
N GLY A 38 -8.80 1.97 4.25
CA GLY A 38 -10.01 2.78 4.19
C GLY A 38 -11.30 1.98 4.30
N ASP A 39 -12.36 2.68 4.69
CA ASP A 39 -13.74 2.19 4.79
C ASP A 39 -14.65 3.07 3.91
N PRO A 40 -15.49 2.50 3.03
CA PRO A 40 -16.46 3.24 2.24
C PRO A 40 -17.33 4.21 3.04
N ALA A 41 -17.76 3.81 4.24
CA ALA A 41 -18.61 4.59 5.14
C ALA A 41 -17.87 5.16 6.36
N GLY A 42 -16.55 4.98 6.44
CA GLY A 42 -15.75 5.32 7.60
C GLY A 42 -14.44 6.04 7.27
N GLU A 43 -13.38 5.67 7.99
CA GLU A 43 -12.06 6.30 7.87
C GLU A 43 -11.52 6.17 6.44
N LYS A 44 -10.98 7.27 5.90
CA LYS A 44 -10.33 7.31 4.59
C LYS A 44 -8.82 7.30 4.76
N GLY A 45 -8.16 6.46 3.96
CA GLY A 45 -6.70 6.43 3.89
C GLY A 45 -6.15 7.59 3.07
N GLN A 46 -4.85 7.82 3.20
CA GLN A 46 -4.07 8.70 2.33
C GLN A 46 -2.98 7.89 1.63
N MET A 47 -2.76 8.16 0.35
CA MET A 47 -1.67 7.54 -0.40
C MET A 47 -0.38 8.35 -0.20
N ARG A 48 0.66 7.69 0.29
CA ARG A 48 2.01 8.24 0.47
C ARG A 48 2.92 7.91 -0.70
N LYS A 49 2.71 6.77 -1.36
CA LYS A 49 3.43 6.33 -2.56
C LYS A 49 2.52 5.48 -3.43
N GLY A 50 2.60 5.66 -4.74
CA GLY A 50 1.85 4.87 -5.73
C GLY A 50 1.24 5.77 -6.81
N LYS A 51 0.80 5.14 -7.90
CA LYS A 51 0.09 5.82 -8.99
C LYS A 51 -1.19 5.05 -9.31
N LEU A 52 -2.14 5.13 -8.39
CA LEU A 52 -3.48 4.58 -8.55
C LEU A 52 -4.54 5.68 -8.32
N ALA A 53 -5.69 5.54 -8.96
CA ALA A 53 -6.85 6.38 -8.66
C ALA A 53 -7.39 5.97 -7.29
N PHE A 54 -7.00 6.71 -6.25
CA PHE A 54 -7.30 6.42 -4.86
C PHE A 54 -8.24 7.49 -4.30
N ASP A 55 -9.43 7.08 -3.88
CA ASP A 55 -10.47 7.92 -3.30
C ASP A 55 -10.51 7.85 -1.77
N GLY A 56 -9.47 7.27 -1.16
CA GLY A 56 -9.39 7.00 0.26
C GLY A 56 -9.79 5.56 0.64
N VAL A 57 -10.25 4.73 -0.30
CA VAL A 57 -10.50 3.30 -0.11
C VAL A 57 -9.72 2.48 -1.14
N LEU A 58 -9.02 1.44 -0.68
CA LEU A 58 -8.22 0.60 -1.54
C LEU A 58 -9.05 -0.57 -2.08
N HIS A 59 -9.37 -0.52 -3.36
CA HIS A 59 -10.13 -1.56 -4.04
C HIS A 59 -9.21 -2.61 -4.67
N VAL A 60 -9.51 -3.89 -4.44
CA VAL A 60 -8.78 -5.03 -5.02
C VAL A 60 -8.70 -4.95 -6.54
N LYS A 61 -9.80 -4.55 -7.20
CA LYS A 61 -9.84 -4.38 -8.66
C LYS A 61 -8.75 -3.42 -9.15
N THR A 62 -8.56 -2.30 -8.46
CA THR A 62 -7.54 -1.30 -8.81
C THR A 62 -6.12 -1.86 -8.68
N LEU A 63 -5.88 -2.73 -7.70
CA LEU A 63 -4.59 -3.42 -7.54
C LEU A 63 -4.34 -4.44 -8.65
N ILE A 64 -5.35 -5.23 -9.01
CA ILE A 64 -5.25 -6.20 -10.11
C ILE A 64 -4.97 -5.46 -11.43
N ASP A 65 -5.72 -4.39 -11.71
CA ASP A 65 -5.56 -3.60 -12.94
C ASP A 65 -4.17 -2.93 -13.02
N LEU A 66 -3.55 -2.62 -11.87
CA LEU A 66 -2.22 -2.03 -11.79
C LEU A 66 -1.11 -3.06 -12.04
N PHE A 67 -1.20 -4.24 -11.41
CA PHE A 67 -0.13 -5.23 -11.38
C PHE A 67 -0.23 -6.30 -12.49
N SER A 68 -1.38 -6.41 -13.17
CA SER A 68 -1.56 -7.38 -14.28
C SER A 68 -1.19 -6.80 -15.65
N LYS A 69 -0.52 -5.64 -15.68
CA LYS A 69 0.04 -5.03 -16.89
C LYS A 69 1.51 -5.36 -17.02
#